data_AF-E1TIK9-F1
#
_entry.id   AF-E1TIK9-F1
#
_cell.length_a   1.000
_cell.length_b   1.000
_cell.length_c   1.000
_cell.angle_alpha   90.00
_cell.angle_beta   90.00
_cell.angle_gamma   90.00
#
_symmetry.space_group_name_H-M   'P 1'
#
loop_
_entity.id
_entity.type
_entity.pdbx_description
1 polymer ?
#
loop_
_entity_poly.entity_id
_entity_poly.type
_entity_poly.pdbx_seq_one_letter_code
_entity_poly.pdbx_strand_id
1 'polypeptide(L)'
;MTGIRKSNLLIGMAIVGLYASHTAFAAGNRIVCHLTQRAGPYIGNCVLSYDVHEFKIGFDGRSDKLGYHALKSEVPTDVATTLQRKSPDVWQGTLVGRRPEDPTLFILRLKTKVAETPYGWYPIKSFNFTGSDVDVNIDATRLAPPSLDDLHIISETKSLLSRPGVWSQTGTRDCDPEAKSYDLFCALHHSTIKVTGTFQYRQPAMQIVRAVVDEIAASEISTHRLMEYNNARTTTLADIQHVLDMAYARLQKLMHS
;
A
#
# COMPACT_ATOMS: atom_id res chain seq x y z
N MET A 1 13.84 62.69 -60.10
CA MET A 1 13.67 61.24 -60.31
C MET A 1 14.56 60.53 -59.31
N THR A 2 14.00 60.11 -58.17
CA THR A 2 14.73 59.48 -57.06
C THR A 2 13.95 58.24 -56.63
N GLY A 3 14.54 57.07 -56.84
CA GLY A 3 13.98 55.78 -56.41
C GLY A 3 14.85 55.18 -55.31
N ILE A 4 14.28 55.06 -54.11
CA ILE A 4 14.89 54.38 -52.96
C ILE A 4 14.29 52.98 -52.86
N ARG A 5 15.12 51.95 -52.96
CA ARG A 5 14.78 50.55 -52.64
C ARG A 5 14.83 50.36 -51.12
N LYS A 6 13.78 49.80 -50.51
CA LYS A 6 13.80 49.29 -49.14
C LYS A 6 13.77 47.76 -49.16
N SER A 7 14.76 47.18 -48.48
CA SER A 7 14.92 45.76 -48.17
C SER A 7 13.98 45.35 -47.04
N ASN A 8 13.39 44.15 -47.13
CA ASN A 8 12.72 43.50 -46.01
C ASN A 8 13.48 42.23 -45.64
N LEU A 9 13.95 42.22 -44.39
CA LEU A 9 14.65 41.16 -43.68
C LEU A 9 13.59 40.25 -43.03
N LEU A 10 13.56 38.96 -43.37
CA LEU A 10 12.72 37.96 -42.69
C LEU A 10 13.50 37.34 -41.53
N ILE A 11 13.02 37.58 -40.31
CA ILE A 11 13.53 36.98 -39.07
C ILE A 11 12.90 35.59 -38.93
N GLY A 12 13.72 34.55 -39.03
CA GLY A 12 13.33 33.17 -38.73
C GLY A 12 13.31 32.94 -37.22
N MET A 13 12.12 32.70 -36.64
CA MET A 13 11.95 32.24 -35.27
C MET A 13 12.27 30.74 -35.21
N ALA A 14 13.34 30.38 -34.50
CA ALA A 14 13.61 29.00 -34.11
C ALA A 14 12.75 28.65 -32.90
N ILE A 15 11.75 27.80 -33.10
CA ILE A 15 10.97 27.21 -32.01
C ILE A 15 11.81 26.06 -31.42
N VAL A 16 12.39 26.31 -30.25
CA VAL A 16 12.98 25.27 -29.40
C VAL A 16 11.82 24.47 -28.81
N GLY A 17 11.53 23.31 -29.39
CA GLY A 17 10.59 22.35 -28.83
C GLY A 17 11.16 21.76 -27.54
N LEU A 18 10.61 22.15 -26.40
CA LEU A 18 10.76 21.39 -25.16
C LEU A 18 10.09 20.03 -25.36
N TYR A 19 10.90 18.96 -25.35
CA TYR A 19 10.43 17.59 -25.26
C TYR A 19 9.82 17.38 -23.86
N ALA A 20 8.52 17.63 -23.72
CA ALA A 20 7.74 17.03 -22.66
C ALA A 20 7.55 15.55 -23.03
N SER A 21 8.46 14.70 -22.55
CA SER A 21 8.30 13.25 -22.60
C SER A 21 7.18 12.84 -21.64
N HIS A 22 5.94 13.13 -22.02
CA HIS A 22 4.78 12.48 -21.43
C HIS A 22 4.80 11.04 -21.93
N THR A 23 5.44 10.17 -21.14
CA THR A 23 5.26 8.74 -21.27
C THR A 23 3.76 8.47 -21.22
N ALA A 24 3.22 8.01 -22.35
CA ALA A 24 1.86 7.54 -22.43
C ALA A 24 1.68 6.49 -21.32
N PHE A 25 0.91 6.82 -20.29
CA PHE A 25 0.55 5.85 -19.27
C PHE A 25 -0.32 4.78 -19.94
N ALA A 26 0.30 3.71 -20.41
CA ALA A 26 -0.36 2.43 -20.69
C ALA A 26 -1.43 2.14 -19.63
N ALA A 27 -2.64 1.91 -20.13
CA ALA A 27 -3.83 1.53 -19.36
C ALA A 27 -3.51 0.33 -18.48
N GLY A 28 -3.67 0.47 -17.16
CA GLY A 28 -3.46 -0.59 -16.19
C GLY A 28 -3.05 -0.06 -14.81
N ASN A 29 -3.49 -0.76 -13.77
CA ASN A 29 -3.15 -0.42 -12.39
C ASN A 29 -1.71 -0.88 -12.11
N ARG A 30 -0.81 0.09 -11.94
CA ARG A 30 0.64 -0.14 -11.75
C ARG A 30 1.25 0.96 -10.91
N ILE A 31 2.40 0.63 -10.32
CA ILE A 31 3.29 1.59 -9.67
C ILE A 31 4.63 1.53 -10.40
N VAL A 32 5.08 2.68 -10.91
CA VAL A 32 6.34 2.80 -11.66
C VAL A 32 7.24 3.77 -10.94
N CYS A 33 8.40 3.33 -10.51
CA CYS A 33 9.37 4.14 -9.77
C CYS A 33 10.63 4.36 -10.59
N HIS A 34 11.07 5.60 -10.65
CA HIS A 34 12.34 6.02 -11.26
C HIS A 34 13.16 6.73 -10.18
N LEU A 35 14.26 6.10 -9.76
CA LEU A 35 15.11 6.59 -8.67
C LEU A 35 16.56 6.68 -9.13
N THR A 36 17.25 7.75 -8.73
CA THR A 36 18.67 7.95 -9.05
C THR A 36 19.47 8.08 -7.76
N GLN A 37 20.70 7.55 -7.76
CA GLN A 37 21.64 7.67 -6.66
C GLN A 37 22.77 8.64 -7.03
N ARG A 38 22.97 9.69 -6.21
CA ARG A 38 24.16 10.55 -6.30
C ARG A 38 25.14 10.27 -5.17
N ALA A 39 24.63 10.16 -3.95
CA ALA A 39 25.31 9.67 -2.75
C ALA A 39 24.24 9.26 -1.72
N GLY A 40 24.42 8.16 -1.00
CA GLY A 40 23.43 7.68 -0.02
C GLY A 40 22.26 6.89 -0.63
N PRO A 41 21.01 7.02 -0.16
CA PRO A 41 19.88 6.28 -0.71
C PRO A 41 19.56 6.71 -2.16
N TYR A 42 18.87 5.85 -2.89
CA TYR A 42 18.24 6.19 -4.16
C TYR A 42 17.04 7.10 -3.88
N ILE A 43 16.90 8.18 -4.63
CA ILE A 43 15.84 9.18 -4.45
C ILE A 43 15.20 9.45 -5.81
N GLY A 44 13.88 9.60 -5.83
CA GLY A 44 13.12 9.95 -7.02
C GLY A 44 11.63 9.90 -6.73
N ASN A 45 10.85 9.49 -7.74
CA ASN A 45 9.40 9.44 -7.62
C ASN A 45 8.86 8.08 -8.08
N CYS A 46 7.74 7.68 -7.50
CA CYS A 46 6.87 6.66 -8.08
C CYS A 46 5.60 7.32 -8.61
N VAL A 47 5.09 6.81 -9.72
CA VAL A 47 3.78 7.17 -10.23
C VAL A 47 2.78 6.09 -9.85
N LEU A 48 1.72 6.50 -9.17
CA LEU A 48 0.61 5.64 -8.74
C LEU A 48 -0.58 5.82 -9.68
N SER A 49 -1.18 4.73 -10.16
CA SER A 49 -2.51 4.79 -10.79
C SER A 49 -3.59 5.23 -9.79
N TYR A 50 -4.64 5.88 -10.28
CA TYR A 50 -5.77 6.35 -9.46
C TYR A 50 -6.34 5.27 -8.53
N ASP A 51 -6.62 4.07 -9.05
CA ASP A 51 -7.20 2.99 -8.23
C ASP A 51 -6.29 2.54 -7.08
N VAL A 52 -4.96 2.61 -7.27
CA VAL A 52 -3.99 2.31 -6.19
C VAL A 52 -4.05 3.41 -5.13
N HIS A 53 -4.01 4.66 -5.56
CA HIS A 53 -4.05 5.82 -4.66
C HIS A 53 -5.37 5.87 -3.84
N GLU A 54 -6.47 5.43 -4.43
CA GLU A 54 -7.79 5.37 -3.81
C GLU A 54 -8.08 4.06 -3.05
N PHE A 55 -7.12 3.14 -2.93
CA PHE A 55 -7.28 1.84 -2.28
C PHE A 55 -8.41 0.98 -2.87
N LYS A 56 -8.57 1.01 -4.21
CA LYS A 56 -9.56 0.22 -4.95
C LYS A 56 -9.04 -1.16 -5.39
N ILE A 57 -7.79 -1.50 -5.07
CA ILE A 57 -7.16 -2.77 -5.44
C ILE A 57 -7.22 -3.75 -4.27
N GLY A 58 -7.91 -4.88 -4.46
CA GLY A 58 -7.95 -6.02 -3.54
C GLY A 58 -7.25 -7.25 -4.09
N PHE A 59 -7.41 -8.39 -3.40
CA PHE A 59 -6.85 -9.68 -3.83
C PHE A 59 -7.48 -10.20 -5.12
N ASP A 60 -8.78 -9.97 -5.33
CA ASP A 60 -9.50 -10.31 -6.56
C ASP A 60 -9.34 -9.24 -7.66
N GLY A 61 -8.51 -8.22 -7.41
CA GLY A 61 -8.28 -7.09 -8.30
C GLY A 61 -9.10 -5.85 -7.96
N ARG A 62 -9.40 -5.03 -8.97
CA ARG A 62 -10.10 -3.75 -8.82
C ARG A 62 -11.55 -3.94 -8.37
N SER A 63 -12.00 -3.17 -7.39
CA SER A 63 -13.41 -3.12 -6.96
C SER A 63 -13.81 -1.71 -6.52
N ASP A 64 -14.93 -1.20 -7.03
CA ASP A 64 -15.52 0.07 -6.59
C ASP A 64 -16.22 -0.02 -5.22
N LYS A 65 -16.37 -1.25 -4.69
CA LYS A 65 -16.77 -1.46 -3.29
C LYS A 65 -15.61 -1.20 -2.33
N LEU A 66 -14.38 -1.19 -2.83
CA LEU A 66 -13.19 -0.84 -2.08
C LEU A 66 -12.90 0.67 -2.22
N GLY A 67 -12.15 1.21 -1.28
CA GLY A 67 -11.68 2.59 -1.29
C GLY A 67 -12.38 3.53 -0.32
N TYR A 68 -11.93 4.78 -0.31
CA TYR A 68 -12.56 5.88 0.44
C TYR A 68 -13.49 6.67 -0.50
N HIS A 69 -14.52 7.32 0.06
CA HIS A 69 -15.36 8.24 -0.71
C HIS A 69 -14.48 9.31 -1.37
N ALA A 70 -14.49 9.33 -2.71
CA ALA A 70 -13.43 9.88 -3.53
C ALA A 70 -13.17 11.39 -3.33
N LEU A 71 -11.88 11.76 -3.39
CA LEU A 71 -11.48 13.07 -3.92
C LEU A 71 -11.52 12.97 -5.45
N LYS A 72 -12.16 13.94 -6.10
CA LYS A 72 -12.43 13.99 -7.55
C LYS A 72 -11.18 14.27 -8.40
N SER A 73 -10.13 13.46 -8.30
CA SER A 73 -8.99 13.60 -9.20
C SER A 73 -8.56 12.25 -9.74
N GLU A 74 -8.88 11.99 -11.02
CA GLU A 74 -8.49 10.80 -11.78
C GLU A 74 -7.02 10.83 -12.25
N VAL A 75 -6.20 11.70 -11.67
CA VAL A 75 -4.84 11.96 -12.14
C VAL A 75 -3.86 11.00 -11.44
N PRO A 76 -3.01 10.27 -12.19
CA PRO A 76 -1.89 9.54 -11.61
C PRO A 76 -1.07 10.44 -10.70
N THR A 77 -0.72 9.94 -9.51
CA THR A 77 -0.06 10.75 -8.49
C THR A 77 1.44 10.44 -8.48
N ASP A 78 2.25 11.48 -8.71
CA ASP A 78 3.69 11.45 -8.44
C ASP A 78 3.92 11.55 -6.93
N VAL A 79 4.57 10.54 -6.36
CA VAL A 79 4.89 10.49 -4.93
C VAL A 79 6.40 10.36 -4.72
N ALA A 80 6.92 11.20 -3.84
CA ALA A 80 8.33 11.16 -3.46
C ALA A 80 8.69 9.80 -2.85
N THR A 81 9.83 9.27 -3.27
CA THR A 81 10.24 7.90 -2.94
C THR A 81 11.73 7.85 -2.63
N THR A 82 12.09 7.03 -1.64
CA THR A 82 13.46 6.64 -1.36
C THR A 82 13.60 5.13 -1.29
N LEU A 83 14.77 4.61 -1.67
CA LEU A 83 15.13 3.20 -1.49
C LEU A 83 16.61 3.05 -1.16
N GLN A 84 16.89 2.08 -0.29
CA GLN A 84 18.25 1.67 0.04
C GLN A 84 18.32 0.15 0.15
N ARG A 85 19.39 -0.43 -0.38
CA ARG A 85 19.68 -1.85 -0.21
C ARG A 85 19.95 -2.12 1.27
N LYS A 86 19.19 -3.03 1.88
CA LYS A 86 19.42 -3.53 3.25
C LYS A 86 20.11 -4.89 3.25
N SER A 87 19.79 -5.72 2.27
CA SER A 87 20.47 -6.99 1.99
C SER A 87 20.42 -7.28 0.48
N PRO A 88 21.03 -8.35 -0.04
CA PRO A 88 21.00 -8.67 -1.47
C PRO A 88 19.58 -8.66 -2.08
N ASP A 89 18.60 -9.19 -1.35
CA ASP A 89 17.22 -9.36 -1.81
C ASP A 89 16.21 -8.40 -1.15
N VAL A 90 16.66 -7.56 -0.21
CA VAL A 90 15.77 -6.64 0.51
C VAL A 90 16.22 -5.20 0.32
N TRP A 91 15.31 -4.41 -0.23
CA TRP A 91 15.42 -2.96 -0.32
C TRP A 91 14.35 -2.32 0.54
N GLN A 92 14.70 -1.22 1.19
CA GLN A 92 13.80 -0.51 2.08
C GLN A 92 14.01 0.99 1.96
N GLY A 93 12.92 1.74 2.04
CA GLY A 93 12.93 3.18 2.15
C GLY A 93 11.52 3.70 2.39
N THR A 94 11.17 4.78 1.72
CA THR A 94 9.89 5.47 1.89
C THR A 94 9.16 5.62 0.58
N LEU A 95 7.83 5.51 0.63
CA LEU A 95 6.88 5.89 -0.41
C LEU A 95 5.85 6.77 0.28
N VAL A 96 5.66 8.01 -0.16
CA VAL A 96 4.69 8.90 0.50
C VAL A 96 3.30 8.26 0.44
N GLY A 97 2.61 8.23 1.59
CA GLY A 97 1.24 7.72 1.71
C GLY A 97 0.21 8.68 1.12
N ARG A 98 -1.08 8.35 1.21
CA ARG A 98 -2.16 9.18 0.65
C ARG A 98 -2.27 10.52 1.38
N ARG A 99 -2.02 10.52 2.68
CA ARG A 99 -2.02 11.70 3.55
C ARG A 99 -0.67 11.85 4.25
N PRO A 100 -0.29 13.05 4.72
CA PRO A 100 0.98 13.27 5.41
C PRO A 100 1.18 12.38 6.65
N GLU A 101 0.10 12.01 7.34
CA GLU A 101 0.10 11.13 8.51
C GLU A 101 0.14 9.64 8.17
N ASP A 102 -0.02 9.26 6.90
CA ASP A 102 -0.05 7.85 6.52
C ASP A 102 1.34 7.21 6.67
N PRO A 103 1.41 5.91 7.01
CA PRO A 103 2.65 5.15 7.00
C PRO A 103 3.36 5.28 5.65
N THR A 104 4.69 5.40 5.65
CA THR A 104 5.48 5.57 4.42
C THR A 104 6.40 4.40 4.13
N LEU A 105 6.43 3.37 4.98
CA LEU A 105 7.36 2.25 4.84
C LEU A 105 7.18 1.55 3.50
N PHE A 106 8.27 1.47 2.73
CA PHE A 106 8.29 0.82 1.43
C PHE A 106 9.41 -0.22 1.42
N ILE A 107 9.04 -1.49 1.18
CA ILE A 107 9.98 -2.62 1.15
C ILE A 107 9.84 -3.36 -0.17
N LEU A 108 10.94 -3.66 -0.84
CA LEU A 108 10.99 -4.60 -1.95
C LEU A 108 11.70 -5.87 -1.49
N ARG A 109 11.00 -7.00 -1.56
CA ARG A 109 11.57 -8.34 -1.36
C ARG A 109 11.73 -9.01 -2.72
N LEU A 110 12.94 -8.95 -3.27
CA LEU A 110 13.25 -9.45 -4.61
C LEU A 110 13.13 -10.98 -4.68
N LYS A 111 13.52 -11.69 -3.61
CA LYS A 111 13.43 -13.15 -3.52
C LYS A 111 11.98 -13.66 -3.67
N THR A 112 11.03 -13.01 -3.02
CA THR A 112 9.60 -13.35 -3.08
C THR A 112 8.85 -12.56 -4.15
N LYS A 113 9.52 -11.60 -4.81
CA LYS A 113 8.94 -10.68 -5.80
C LYS A 113 7.74 -9.89 -5.27
N VAL A 114 7.82 -9.41 -4.02
CA VAL A 114 6.75 -8.62 -3.39
C VAL A 114 7.25 -7.22 -3.06
N ALA A 115 6.44 -6.22 -3.42
CA ALA A 115 6.57 -4.84 -2.99
C ALA A 115 5.54 -4.57 -1.87
N GLU A 116 6.02 -4.31 -0.67
CA GLU A 116 5.21 -3.89 0.47
C GLU A 116 5.12 -2.37 0.48
N THR A 117 3.94 -1.81 0.17
CA THR A 117 3.73 -0.36 0.08
C THR A 117 2.67 0.12 1.07
N PRO A 118 2.61 1.43 1.36
CA PRO A 118 1.50 2.04 2.11
C PRO A 118 0.11 1.83 1.49
N TYR A 119 0.05 1.50 0.19
CA TYR A 119 -1.17 1.33 -0.58
C TYR A 119 -1.66 -0.12 -0.64
N GLY A 120 -0.76 -1.07 -0.39
CA GLY A 120 -1.00 -2.49 -0.58
C GLY A 120 0.30 -3.25 -0.81
N TRP A 121 0.20 -4.57 -0.78
CA TRP A 121 1.30 -5.45 -1.16
C TRP A 121 1.05 -5.94 -2.57
N TYR A 122 2.05 -5.84 -3.45
CA TYR A 122 1.87 -6.04 -4.88
C TYR A 122 3.03 -6.85 -5.49
N PRO A 123 2.80 -7.66 -6.54
CA PRO A 123 3.87 -8.32 -7.26
C PRO A 123 4.85 -7.35 -7.91
N ILE A 124 6.15 -7.61 -7.78
CA ILE A 124 7.20 -6.91 -8.52
C ILE A 124 7.26 -7.51 -9.93
N LYS A 125 6.99 -6.68 -10.94
CA LYS A 125 7.09 -7.06 -12.35
C LYS A 125 8.52 -6.97 -12.87
N SER A 126 9.24 -5.90 -12.54
CA SER A 126 10.66 -5.76 -12.86
C SER A 126 11.38 -4.88 -11.85
N PHE A 127 12.68 -5.13 -11.70
CA PHE A 127 13.59 -4.33 -10.88
C PHE A 127 14.93 -4.27 -11.61
N ASN A 128 15.22 -3.13 -12.24
CA ASN A 128 16.35 -2.95 -13.14
C ASN A 128 17.32 -1.90 -12.61
N PHE A 129 18.61 -2.12 -12.84
CA PHE A 129 19.67 -1.17 -12.57
C PHE A 129 20.30 -0.71 -13.87
N THR A 130 20.41 0.60 -14.04
CA THR A 130 21.10 1.21 -15.19
C THR A 130 22.07 2.27 -14.67
N GLY A 131 23.34 1.91 -14.49
CA GLY A 131 24.32 2.81 -13.89
C GLY A 131 23.94 3.19 -12.46
N SER A 132 23.66 4.48 -12.23
CA SER A 132 23.20 5.04 -10.95
C SER A 132 21.68 5.02 -10.77
N ASP A 133 20.94 4.52 -11.76
CA ASP A 133 19.49 4.54 -11.78
C ASP A 133 18.88 3.18 -11.42
N VAL A 134 17.74 3.23 -10.75
CA VAL A 134 16.89 2.09 -10.41
C VAL A 134 15.49 2.34 -10.94
N ASP A 135 15.02 1.41 -11.75
CA ASP A 135 13.65 1.36 -12.25
C ASP A 135 12.91 0.19 -11.62
N VAL A 136 11.79 0.48 -10.97
CA VAL A 136 10.92 -0.52 -10.35
C VAL A 136 9.55 -0.48 -11.03
N ASN A 137 9.11 -1.61 -11.57
CA ASN A 137 7.75 -1.77 -12.06
C ASN A 137 7.02 -2.77 -11.17
N ILE A 138 5.89 -2.33 -10.61
CA ILE A 138 5.04 -3.12 -9.72
C ILE A 138 3.69 -3.32 -10.42
N ASP A 139 3.26 -4.57 -10.48
CA ASP A 139 1.92 -4.92 -10.98
C ASP A 139 0.92 -4.69 -9.86
N ALA A 140 0.11 -3.63 -9.99
CA ALA A 140 -0.89 -3.28 -9.00
C ALA A 140 -2.32 -3.59 -9.50
N THR A 141 -2.46 -4.59 -10.38
CA THR A 141 -3.77 -5.06 -10.84
C THR A 141 -4.53 -5.82 -9.75
N ARG A 142 -3.81 -6.43 -8.81
CA ARG A 142 -4.31 -7.13 -7.62
C ARG A 142 -3.24 -7.14 -6.53
N LEU A 143 -3.66 -7.36 -5.29
CA LEU A 143 -2.72 -7.58 -4.18
C LEU A 143 -1.93 -8.89 -4.39
N ALA A 144 -0.69 -8.90 -3.90
CA ALA A 144 0.14 -10.10 -3.86
C ALA A 144 -0.55 -11.19 -3.02
N PRO A 145 -0.40 -12.48 -3.37
CA PRO A 145 -0.89 -13.58 -2.55
C PRO A 145 -0.36 -13.48 -1.11
N PRO A 146 -1.17 -13.85 -0.11
CA PRO A 146 -0.68 -13.96 1.27
C PRO A 146 0.45 -14.98 1.40
N SER A 147 1.19 -14.87 2.50
CA SER A 147 2.28 -15.75 2.87
C SER A 147 1.93 -16.63 4.07
N LEU A 148 2.79 -17.59 4.41
CA LEU A 148 2.65 -18.36 5.65
C LEU A 148 2.71 -17.45 6.90
N ASP A 149 3.46 -16.35 6.83
CA ASP A 149 3.52 -15.37 7.92
C ASP A 149 2.14 -14.76 8.18
N ASP A 150 1.33 -14.54 7.14
CA ASP A 150 -0.03 -14.02 7.31
C ASP A 150 -0.94 -14.99 8.07
N LEU A 151 -0.80 -16.30 7.84
CA LEU A 151 -1.50 -17.31 8.63
C LEU A 151 -1.03 -17.32 10.08
N HIS A 152 0.29 -17.23 10.31
CA HIS A 152 0.85 -17.16 11.66
C HIS A 152 0.40 -15.91 12.40
N ILE A 153 0.27 -14.75 11.73
CA ILE A 153 -0.26 -13.51 12.33
C ILE A 153 -1.68 -13.73 12.84
N ILE A 154 -2.55 -14.34 12.03
CA ILE A 154 -3.93 -14.62 12.46
C ILE A 154 -3.97 -15.64 13.60
N SER A 155 -3.17 -16.71 13.55
CA SER A 155 -3.09 -17.69 14.63
C SER A 155 -2.58 -17.10 15.94
N GLU A 156 -1.54 -16.25 15.88
CA GLU A 156 -1.00 -15.53 17.03
C GLU A 156 -2.05 -14.55 17.60
N THR A 157 -2.73 -13.81 16.73
CA THR A 157 -3.81 -12.87 17.14
C THR A 157 -4.92 -13.63 17.87
N LYS A 158 -5.32 -14.78 17.32
CA LYS A 158 -6.36 -15.64 17.90
C LYS A 158 -5.96 -16.15 19.29
N SER A 159 -4.71 -16.61 19.42
CA SER A 159 -4.13 -17.05 20.69
C SER A 159 -4.06 -15.92 21.71
N LEU A 160 -3.63 -14.73 21.29
CA LEU A 160 -3.53 -13.55 22.13
C LEU A 160 -4.90 -13.14 22.69
N LEU A 161 -5.95 -13.18 21.85
CA LEU A 161 -7.32 -12.85 22.22
C LEU A 161 -8.12 -14.06 22.73
N SER A 162 -7.48 -15.14 23.16
CA SER A 162 -8.20 -16.37 23.58
C SER A 162 -8.90 -16.25 24.93
N ARG A 163 -8.59 -15.23 25.75
CA ARG A 163 -9.09 -15.08 27.12
C ARG A 163 -9.93 -13.81 27.28
N PRO A 164 -11.12 -13.88 27.92
CA PRO A 164 -11.98 -12.71 28.14
C PRO A 164 -11.30 -11.51 28.81
N GLY A 165 -10.38 -11.75 29.77
CA GLY A 165 -9.66 -10.67 30.46
C GLY A 165 -8.53 -10.02 29.65
N VAL A 166 -8.25 -10.51 28.44
CA VAL A 166 -7.22 -9.97 27.55
C VAL A 166 -7.84 -9.16 26.41
N TRP A 167 -9.06 -9.46 25.99
CA TRP A 167 -9.73 -8.66 24.97
C TRP A 167 -10.33 -7.39 25.57
N SER A 168 -10.10 -6.25 24.91
CA SER A 168 -10.69 -4.96 25.24
C SER A 168 -11.66 -4.50 24.15
N GLN A 169 -12.87 -4.15 24.55
CA GLN A 169 -13.90 -3.58 23.68
C GLN A 169 -13.74 -2.07 23.48
N THR A 170 -12.68 -1.44 23.99
CA THR A 170 -12.48 0.02 23.89
C THR A 170 -11.13 0.34 23.26
N GLY A 171 -10.99 0.05 21.98
CA GLY A 171 -9.78 0.30 21.20
C GLY A 171 -9.71 1.72 20.65
N THR A 172 -8.50 2.28 20.59
CA THR A 172 -8.21 3.60 19.99
C THR A 172 -7.26 3.51 18.81
N ARG A 173 -6.76 2.31 18.49
CA ARG A 173 -5.65 2.03 17.55
C ARG A 173 -4.28 2.55 18.02
N ASP A 174 -4.19 3.06 19.25
CA ASP A 174 -2.92 3.33 19.92
C ASP A 174 -2.50 2.07 20.67
N CYS A 175 -1.43 1.44 20.20
CA CYS A 175 -1.02 0.12 20.66
C CYS A 175 0.19 0.23 21.58
N ASP A 176 -0.05 0.20 22.88
CA ASP A 176 1.00 0.16 23.89
C ASP A 176 1.78 -1.17 23.81
N PRO A 177 3.11 -1.14 23.59
CA PRO A 177 3.93 -2.35 23.53
C PRO A 177 3.82 -3.23 24.79
N GLU A 178 3.52 -2.63 25.95
CA GLU A 178 3.42 -3.31 27.24
C GLU A 178 1.96 -3.58 27.68
N ALA A 179 1.00 -3.39 26.76
CA ALA A 179 -0.41 -3.63 27.05
C ALA A 179 -0.66 -5.06 27.54
N LYS A 180 -1.57 -5.21 28.51
CA LYS A 180 -2.03 -6.53 29.01
C LYS A 180 -3.41 -6.92 28.47
N SER A 181 -4.07 -5.96 27.81
CA SER A 181 -5.35 -6.14 27.15
C SER A 181 -5.31 -5.45 25.78
N TYR A 182 -5.90 -6.08 24.77
CA TYR A 182 -5.82 -5.65 23.38
C TYR A 182 -7.21 -5.57 22.75
N ASP A 183 -7.45 -4.51 22.00
CA ASP A 183 -8.48 -4.54 20.96
C ASP A 183 -8.01 -5.36 19.75
N LEU A 184 -8.93 -5.67 18.82
CA LEU A 184 -8.62 -6.44 17.61
C LEU A 184 -7.48 -5.83 16.77
N PHE A 185 -7.45 -4.51 16.59
CA PHE A 185 -6.41 -3.85 15.80
C PHE A 185 -5.05 -3.99 16.47
N CYS A 186 -4.97 -3.74 17.78
CA CYS A 186 -3.71 -3.85 18.50
C CYS A 186 -3.23 -5.30 18.65
N ALA A 187 -4.14 -6.27 18.79
CA ALA A 187 -3.75 -7.67 18.75
C ALA A 187 -3.12 -8.07 17.40
N LEU A 188 -3.69 -7.61 16.29
CA LEU A 188 -3.13 -7.80 14.94
C LEU A 188 -1.79 -7.08 14.77
N HIS A 189 -1.67 -5.86 15.30
CA HIS A 189 -0.43 -5.09 15.29
C HIS A 189 0.71 -5.82 16.01
N HIS A 190 0.49 -6.24 17.27
CA HIS A 190 1.47 -6.98 18.05
C HIS A 190 1.83 -8.32 17.39
N SER A 191 0.84 -9.05 16.89
CA SER A 191 1.07 -10.32 16.22
C SER A 191 1.88 -10.15 14.94
N THR A 192 1.64 -9.08 14.18
CA THR A 192 2.43 -8.73 12.99
C THR A 192 3.89 -8.48 13.36
N ILE A 193 4.15 -7.61 14.36
CA ILE A 193 5.52 -7.35 14.81
C ILE A 193 6.20 -8.62 15.32
N LYS A 194 5.49 -9.46 16.09
CA LYS A 194 6.04 -10.71 16.61
C LYS A 194 6.46 -11.68 15.50
N VAL A 195 5.68 -11.78 14.44
CA VAL A 195 5.93 -12.71 13.33
C VAL A 195 6.98 -12.16 12.35
N THR A 196 6.87 -10.89 11.96
CA THR A 196 7.66 -10.33 10.84
C THR A 196 8.78 -9.38 11.29
N GLY A 197 8.80 -8.99 12.56
CA GLY A 197 9.73 -8.01 13.13
C GLY A 197 9.37 -6.55 12.85
N THR A 198 8.35 -6.26 12.04
CA THR A 198 7.94 -4.89 11.72
C THR A 198 6.44 -4.80 11.44
N PHE A 199 5.82 -3.68 11.77
CA PHE A 199 4.40 -3.48 11.47
C PHE A 199 4.21 -2.87 10.09
N GLN A 200 3.37 -3.52 9.27
CA GLN A 200 2.96 -3.03 7.96
C GLN A 200 1.45 -2.82 7.93
N TYR A 201 1.01 -1.58 7.75
CA TYR A 201 -0.41 -1.22 7.83
C TYR A 201 -1.28 -1.90 6.76
N ARG A 202 -0.65 -2.36 5.67
CA ARG A 202 -1.30 -3.07 4.56
C ARG A 202 -0.90 -4.54 4.44
N GLN A 203 -0.39 -5.13 5.51
CA GLN A 203 -0.15 -6.58 5.61
C GLN A 203 -1.40 -7.38 5.17
N PRO A 204 -1.25 -8.43 4.32
CA PRO A 204 -2.38 -9.24 3.83
C PRO A 204 -3.29 -9.78 4.93
N ALA A 205 -2.73 -10.30 6.03
CA ALA A 205 -3.50 -10.74 7.19
C ALA A 205 -4.50 -9.68 7.68
N MET A 206 -4.02 -8.44 7.87
CA MET A 206 -4.85 -7.35 8.37
C MET A 206 -5.81 -6.80 7.30
N GLN A 207 -5.50 -6.91 6.00
CA GLN A 207 -6.46 -6.56 4.94
C GLN A 207 -7.61 -7.57 4.88
N ILE A 208 -7.34 -8.86 5.05
CA ILE A 208 -8.38 -9.89 5.06
C ILE A 208 -9.30 -9.77 6.26
N VAL A 209 -8.79 -9.47 7.46
CA VAL A 209 -9.66 -9.20 8.62
C VAL A 209 -10.58 -8.01 8.33
N ARG A 210 -10.06 -6.93 7.73
CA ARG A 210 -10.91 -5.79 7.31
C ARG A 210 -12.01 -6.22 6.35
N ALA A 211 -11.67 -7.00 5.33
CA ALA A 211 -12.63 -7.48 4.35
C ALA A 211 -13.71 -8.40 4.96
N VAL A 212 -13.34 -9.25 5.93
CA VAL A 212 -14.30 -10.07 6.68
C VAL A 212 -15.23 -9.20 7.51
N VAL A 213 -14.69 -8.20 8.22
CA VAL A 213 -15.48 -7.24 8.99
C VAL A 213 -16.46 -6.47 8.10
N ASP A 214 -16.01 -6.04 6.91
CA ASP A 214 -16.88 -5.40 5.93
C ASP A 214 -18.02 -6.32 5.47
N GLU A 215 -17.77 -7.62 5.32
CA GLU A 215 -18.78 -8.59 4.88
C GLU A 215 -19.88 -8.79 5.92
N ILE A 216 -19.52 -8.84 7.21
CA ILE A 216 -20.47 -9.17 8.29
C ILE A 216 -21.21 -7.95 8.85
N ALA A 217 -20.64 -6.76 8.74
CA ALA A 217 -21.15 -5.56 9.41
C ALA A 217 -21.17 -4.31 8.50
N ALA A 218 -21.18 -4.50 7.19
CA ALA A 218 -21.12 -3.45 6.14
C ALA A 218 -21.96 -2.18 6.41
N SER A 219 -23.13 -2.31 7.04
CA SER A 219 -24.07 -1.21 7.27
C SER A 219 -23.80 -0.37 8.52
N GLU A 220 -22.91 -0.81 9.41
CA GLU A 220 -22.69 -0.17 10.72
C GLU A 220 -21.29 0.43 10.89
N ILE A 221 -20.44 0.35 9.85
CA ILE A 221 -19.01 0.63 9.98
C ILE A 221 -18.50 1.57 8.89
N SER A 222 -17.59 2.47 9.27
CA SER A 222 -17.07 3.57 8.46
C SER A 222 -15.55 3.46 8.21
N THR A 223 -14.78 4.50 8.55
CA THR A 223 -13.38 4.69 8.17
C THR A 223 -12.43 3.76 8.94
N HIS A 224 -12.76 3.39 10.18
CA HIS A 224 -11.89 2.62 11.07
C HIS A 224 -12.49 1.25 11.40
N ARG A 225 -12.76 0.48 10.34
CA ARG A 225 -13.47 -0.82 10.35
C ARG A 225 -13.18 -1.73 11.54
N LEU A 226 -11.89 -2.04 11.76
CA LEU A 226 -11.48 -2.95 12.84
C LEU A 226 -11.77 -2.39 14.23
N MET A 227 -11.55 -1.09 14.44
CA MET A 227 -11.78 -0.42 15.72
C MET A 227 -13.27 -0.29 15.99
N GLU A 228 -14.03 0.15 15.00
CA GLU A 228 -15.47 0.38 15.13
C GLU A 228 -16.22 -0.95 15.35
N TYR A 229 -15.88 -2.01 14.60
CA TYR A 229 -16.42 -3.34 14.83
C TYR A 229 -16.05 -3.87 16.22
N ASN A 230 -14.78 -3.73 16.64
CA ASN A 230 -14.35 -4.14 17.98
C ASN A 230 -15.12 -3.42 19.09
N ASN A 231 -15.39 -2.12 18.91
CA ASN A 231 -15.98 -1.26 19.95
C ASN A 231 -17.52 -1.27 19.95
N ALA A 232 -18.16 -1.87 18.95
CA ALA A 232 -19.61 -1.96 18.91
C ALA A 232 -20.12 -2.74 20.12
N ARG A 233 -21.18 -2.23 20.77
CA ARG A 233 -21.74 -2.83 22.01
C ARG A 233 -22.25 -4.27 21.82
N THR A 234 -22.59 -4.61 20.58
CA THR A 234 -23.08 -5.93 20.16
C THR A 234 -21.95 -6.93 19.92
N THR A 235 -20.72 -6.47 19.69
CA THR A 235 -19.58 -7.35 19.44
C THR A 235 -19.17 -8.07 20.71
N THR A 236 -19.03 -9.38 20.62
CA THR A 236 -18.54 -10.25 21.69
C THR A 236 -17.17 -10.83 21.34
N LEU A 237 -16.47 -11.38 22.34
CA LEU A 237 -15.22 -12.11 22.09
C LEU A 237 -15.40 -13.28 21.12
N ALA A 238 -16.56 -13.95 21.16
CA ALA A 238 -16.85 -15.06 20.26
C ALA A 238 -16.93 -14.57 18.80
N ASP A 239 -17.47 -13.37 18.57
CA ASP A 239 -17.53 -12.77 17.23
C ASP A 239 -16.12 -12.39 16.73
N ILE A 240 -15.27 -11.85 17.60
CA ILE A 240 -13.85 -11.59 17.27
C ILE A 240 -13.13 -12.88 16.86
N GLN A 241 -13.32 -13.96 17.62
CA GLN A 241 -12.74 -15.27 17.30
C GLN A 241 -13.28 -15.81 15.97
N HIS A 242 -14.57 -15.65 15.70
CA HIS A 242 -15.20 -16.03 14.44
C HIS A 242 -14.63 -15.27 13.23
N VAL A 243 -14.45 -13.95 13.36
CA VAL A 243 -13.79 -13.11 12.33
C VAL A 243 -12.39 -13.62 12.01
N LEU A 244 -11.60 -13.96 13.03
CA LEU A 244 -10.24 -14.49 12.85
C LEU A 244 -10.26 -15.86 12.16
N ASP A 245 -11.23 -16.72 12.47
CA ASP A 245 -11.41 -18.02 11.80
C ASP A 245 -11.78 -17.87 10.32
N MET A 246 -12.71 -16.97 10.01
CA MET A 246 -13.06 -16.64 8.63
C MET A 246 -11.86 -16.06 7.87
N ALA A 247 -11.10 -15.17 8.51
CA ALA A 247 -9.91 -14.57 7.91
C ALA A 247 -8.83 -15.62 7.63
N TYR A 248 -8.57 -16.53 8.58
CA TYR A 248 -7.63 -17.63 8.41
C TYR A 248 -8.01 -18.52 7.22
N ALA A 249 -9.27 -18.95 7.16
CA ALA A 249 -9.77 -19.79 6.06
C ALA A 249 -9.67 -19.07 4.69
N ARG A 250 -9.90 -17.75 4.64
CA ARG A 250 -9.79 -16.97 3.40
C ARG A 250 -8.33 -16.80 2.96
N LEU A 251 -7.41 -16.55 3.88
CA LEU A 251 -5.97 -16.51 3.60
C LEU A 251 -5.51 -17.85 3.00
N GLN A 252 -5.90 -18.98 3.59
CA GLN A 252 -5.53 -20.30 3.05
C GLN A 252 -6.00 -20.52 1.61
N LYS A 253 -7.18 -20.00 1.25
CA LYS A 253 -7.67 -20.08 -0.14
C LYS A 253 -6.83 -19.21 -1.08
N LEU A 254 -6.53 -17.97 -0.67
CA LEU A 254 -5.78 -17.00 -1.47
C LEU A 254 -4.30 -17.35 -1.66
N MET A 255 -3.72 -18.16 -0.77
CA MET A 255 -2.35 -18.65 -0.94
C MET A 255 -2.19 -19.63 -2.10
N HIS A 256 -3.28 -20.25 -2.55
CA HIS A 256 -3.28 -21.29 -3.58
C HIS A 256 -3.93 -20.84 -4.90
N SER A 257 -4.33 -19.57 -5.02
CA SER A 257 -4.98 -18.97 -6.18
C SER A 257 -4.02 -18.17 -7.05
#